data_AF-A0A1S3ZT75-F1
#
_entry.id   AF-A0A1S3ZT75-F1
#
_cell.length_a   1.000
_cell.length_b   1.000
_cell.length_c   1.000
_cell.angle_alpha   90.00
_cell.angle_beta   90.00
_cell.angle_gamma   90.00
#
_symmetry.space_group_name_H-M   'P 1'
#
loop_
_entity.id
_entity.type
_entity.pdbx_description
1 polymer ?
#
loop_
_entity_poly.entity_id
_entity_poly.type
_entity_poly.pdbx_seq_one_letter_code
_entity_poly.pdbx_strand_id
1 'polypeptide(L)'
;MIFMKLEKKWILETVQAAWKKHKSRLNKYNFDAYGNDDTRRLHMLEDVPASRFKKLLKYWNSEKLQRISKTNIENRKKLKNPHSTGKRSFALIQSKLEKGKESSDPLSSKELYVATGKRKLGRSYKCSLKWRKLMHNKMKMAMSP
;
A
#
# COMPACT_ATOMS: atom_id res chain seq x y z
N MET A 1 3.81 12.96 -32.76
CA MET A 1 2.71 13.47 -31.89
C MET A 1 2.30 12.54 -30.73
N ILE A 2 2.72 11.26 -30.70
CA ILE A 2 2.42 10.31 -29.61
C ILE A 2 3.27 10.58 -28.35
N PHE A 3 4.55 10.90 -28.52
CA PHE A 3 5.48 11.19 -27.42
C PHE A 3 5.02 12.36 -26.51
N MET A 4 4.59 13.48 -27.09
CA MET A 4 4.09 14.63 -26.30
C MET A 4 2.81 14.32 -25.50
N LYS A 5 1.99 13.34 -25.92
CA LYS A 5 0.79 12.93 -25.16
C LYS A 5 1.18 12.08 -23.95
N LEU A 6 2.20 11.23 -24.09
CA LEU A 6 2.71 10.38 -23.00
C LEU A 6 3.42 11.20 -21.92
N GLU A 7 4.18 12.22 -22.31
CA GLU A 7 4.86 13.13 -21.37
C GLU A 7 3.88 13.92 -20.50
N LYS A 8 2.84 14.51 -21.12
CA LYS A 8 1.78 15.22 -20.39
C LYS A 8 1.06 14.32 -19.39
N LYS A 9 0.78 13.07 -19.77
CA LYS A 9 0.15 12.09 -18.88
C LYS A 9 1.01 11.80 -17.66
N TRP A 10 2.30 11.51 -17.87
CA TRP A 10 3.22 11.18 -16.78
C TRP A 10 3.42 12.34 -15.81
N ILE A 11 3.53 13.58 -16.33
CA ILE A 11 3.61 14.80 -15.51
C ILE A 11 2.35 14.92 -14.64
N LEU A 12 1.17 14.81 -15.22
CA LEU A 12 -0.10 14.92 -14.49
C LEU A 12 -0.24 13.82 -13.42
N GLU A 13 0.11 12.57 -13.74
CA GLU A 13 0.11 11.47 -12.78
C GLU A 13 1.05 11.73 -11.60
N THR A 14 2.24 12.28 -11.87
CA THR A 14 3.23 12.62 -10.86
C THR A 14 2.73 13.72 -9.94
N VAL A 15 2.18 14.80 -10.51
CA VAL A 15 1.58 15.91 -9.75
C VAL A 15 0.41 15.40 -8.90
N GLN A 16 -0.46 14.56 -9.46
CA GLN A 16 -1.57 13.96 -8.72
C GLN A 16 -1.08 13.07 -7.58
N ALA A 17 -0.03 12.26 -7.78
CA ALA A 17 0.54 11.42 -6.74
C ALA A 17 1.16 12.25 -5.61
N ALA A 18 1.90 13.31 -5.96
CA ALA A 18 2.46 14.27 -5.00
C ALA A 18 1.35 14.93 -4.19
N TRP A 19 0.27 15.39 -4.84
CA TRP A 19 -0.88 15.97 -4.17
C TRP A 19 -1.61 14.98 -3.25
N LYS A 20 -1.81 13.72 -3.68
CA LYS A 20 -2.39 12.67 -2.82
C LYS A 20 -1.54 12.45 -1.56
N LYS A 21 -0.22 12.40 -1.69
CA LYS A 21 0.71 12.22 -0.57
C LYS A 21 0.69 13.43 0.37
N HIS A 22 0.68 14.63 -0.17
CA HIS A 22 0.58 15.87 0.60
C HIS A 22 -0.76 15.93 1.37
N LYS A 23 -1.90 15.68 0.71
CA LYS A 23 -3.21 15.58 1.37
C LYS A 23 -3.26 14.52 2.47
N SER A 24 -2.64 13.37 2.27
CA SER A 24 -2.59 12.32 3.30
C SER A 24 -1.80 12.77 4.53
N ARG A 25 -0.71 13.53 4.35
CA ARG A 25 0.05 14.11 5.46
C ARG A 25 -0.75 15.18 6.18
N LEU A 26 -1.40 16.09 5.43
CA LEU A 26 -2.29 17.11 6.00
C LEU A 26 -3.41 16.50 6.83
N ASN A 27 -4.06 15.45 6.30
CA ASN A 27 -5.11 14.74 7.04
C ASN A 27 -4.57 14.21 8.37
N LYS A 28 -3.41 13.53 8.34
CA LYS A 28 -2.78 12.98 9.55
C LYS A 28 -2.41 14.05 10.59
N TYR A 29 -1.82 15.17 10.17
CA TYR A 29 -1.29 16.19 11.09
C TYR A 29 -2.35 17.18 11.58
N ASN A 30 -3.44 17.35 10.85
CA ASN A 30 -4.46 18.34 11.18
C ASN A 30 -5.78 17.63 11.53
N PHE A 31 -6.33 16.86 10.61
CA PHE A 31 -7.68 16.30 10.78
C PHE A 31 -7.72 15.17 11.83
N ASP A 32 -6.79 14.22 11.77
CA ASP A 32 -6.73 13.11 12.74
C ASP A 32 -6.16 13.56 14.11
N ALA A 33 -5.38 14.66 14.14
CA ALA A 33 -4.71 15.13 15.35
C ALA A 33 -5.64 15.91 16.31
N TYR A 34 -6.67 16.56 15.76
CA TYR A 34 -7.57 17.42 16.54
C TYR A 34 -9.03 17.00 16.36
N GLY A 35 -9.82 17.06 17.44
CA GLY A 35 -11.22 16.63 17.46
C GLY A 35 -12.20 17.63 16.86
N ASN A 36 -11.89 18.92 16.87
CA ASN A 36 -12.80 19.98 16.43
C ASN A 36 -12.27 20.75 15.20
N ASP A 37 -13.15 21.13 14.28
CA ASP A 37 -12.79 21.87 13.06
C ASP A 37 -12.15 23.23 13.34
N ASP A 38 -12.52 23.91 14.44
CA ASP A 38 -11.91 25.20 14.78
C ASP A 38 -10.46 25.03 15.23
N THR A 39 -10.17 24.01 16.05
CA THR A 39 -8.80 23.65 16.42
C THR A 39 -7.97 23.21 15.21
N ARG A 40 -8.58 22.51 14.25
CA ARG A 40 -7.92 22.12 12.98
C ARG A 40 -7.52 23.33 12.12
N ARG A 41 -8.30 24.41 12.16
CA ARG A 41 -8.00 25.66 11.44
C ARG A 41 -6.87 26.45 12.09
N LEU A 42 -6.79 26.47 13.42
CA LEU A 42 -5.71 27.15 14.13
C LEU A 42 -4.34 26.50 13.86
N HIS A 43 -4.32 25.17 13.74
CA HIS A 43 -3.11 24.41 13.40
C HIS A 43 -2.95 24.17 11.88
N MET A 44 -3.54 25.03 11.04
CA MET A 44 -3.37 24.97 9.59
C MET A 44 -1.90 25.24 9.23
N LEU A 45 -1.31 24.37 8.41
CA LEU A 45 0.03 24.62 7.86
C LEU A 45 -0.03 25.79 6.87
N GLU A 46 0.94 26.70 6.97
CA GLU A 46 1.02 27.94 6.18
C GLU A 46 1.02 27.68 4.66
N ASP A 47 1.53 26.52 4.24
CA ASP A 47 1.64 26.11 2.83
C ASP A 47 0.28 25.93 2.10
N VAL A 48 -0.85 25.92 2.81
CA VAL A 48 -2.17 25.68 2.22
C VAL A 48 -3.09 26.88 2.44
N PRO A 49 -3.57 27.54 1.36
CA PRO A 49 -4.52 28.63 1.49
C PRO A 49 -5.78 28.21 2.26
N ALA A 50 -6.24 29.06 3.19
CA ALA A 50 -7.39 28.78 4.05
C ALA A 50 -8.65 28.36 3.29
N SER A 51 -8.90 28.97 2.13
CA SER A 51 -10.03 28.63 1.26
C SER A 51 -9.96 27.18 0.74
N ARG A 52 -8.77 26.69 0.41
CA ARG A 52 -8.54 25.29 0.00
C ARG A 52 -8.66 24.35 1.19
N PHE A 53 -8.13 24.74 2.35
CA PHE A 53 -8.23 23.94 3.56
C PHE A 53 -9.69 23.76 4.02
N LYS A 54 -10.52 24.82 3.96
CA LYS A 54 -11.97 24.74 4.22
C LYS A 54 -12.68 23.71 3.32
N LYS A 55 -12.32 23.67 2.02
CA LYS A 55 -12.84 22.67 1.08
C LYS A 55 -12.39 21.25 1.46
N LEU A 56 -11.16 21.08 1.93
CA LEU A 56 -10.64 19.79 2.40
C LEU A 56 -11.35 19.30 3.67
N LEU A 57 -11.59 20.18 4.65
CA LEU A 57 -12.36 19.83 5.85
C LEU A 57 -13.76 19.34 5.49
N LYS A 58 -14.47 20.06 4.61
CA LYS A 58 -15.79 19.63 4.10
C LYS A 58 -15.72 18.26 3.42
N TYR A 59 -14.66 18.00 2.65
CA TYR A 59 -14.44 16.72 2.00
C TYR A 59 -14.18 15.59 3.00
N TRP A 60 -13.32 15.81 4.00
CA TRP A 60 -13.00 14.80 5.02
C TRP A 60 -14.15 14.51 5.98
N ASN A 61 -14.95 15.53 6.30
CA ASN A 61 -16.17 15.39 7.09
C ASN A 61 -17.35 14.81 6.29
N SER A 62 -17.21 14.54 4.99
CA SER A 62 -18.28 13.93 4.23
C SER A 62 -18.54 12.49 4.67
N GLU A 63 -19.81 12.17 4.96
CA GLU A 63 -20.22 10.83 5.42
C GLU A 63 -19.78 9.73 4.47
N LYS A 64 -19.91 9.98 3.16
CA LYS A 64 -19.48 9.06 2.11
C LYS A 64 -18.02 8.68 2.28
N LEU A 65 -17.14 9.66 2.50
CA LEU A 65 -15.71 9.40 2.65
C LEU A 65 -15.40 8.71 3.96
N GLN A 66 -16.04 9.11 5.06
CA GLN A 66 -15.87 8.46 6.36
C GLN A 66 -16.27 6.99 6.31
N ARG A 67 -17.40 6.66 5.66
CA ARG A 67 -17.85 5.28 5.46
C ARG A 67 -16.82 4.46 4.69
N ILE A 68 -16.35 4.98 3.55
CA ILE A 68 -15.32 4.32 2.73
C ILE A 68 -14.03 4.12 3.54
N SER A 69 -13.62 5.13 4.32
CA SER A 69 -12.43 5.06 5.17
C SER A 69 -12.54 3.95 6.22
N LYS A 70 -13.67 3.89 6.95
CA LYS A 70 -13.95 2.85 7.95
C LYS A 70 -13.88 1.45 7.33
N THR A 71 -14.57 1.23 6.21
CA THR A 71 -14.52 -0.05 5.47
C THR A 71 -13.10 -0.40 5.02
N ASN A 72 -12.33 0.56 4.52
CA ASN A 72 -10.94 0.33 4.09
C ASN A 72 -10.03 -0.06 5.27
N ILE A 73 -10.21 0.55 6.44
CA ILE A 73 -9.48 0.22 7.67
C ILE A 73 -9.80 -1.23 8.10
N GLU A 74 -11.08 -1.61 8.10
CA GLU A 74 -11.51 -2.96 8.44
C GLU A 74 -10.98 -4.01 7.45
N ASN A 75 -11.08 -3.74 6.15
CA ASN A 75 -10.52 -4.60 5.11
C ASN A 75 -9.01 -4.74 5.26
N ARG A 76 -8.31 -3.66 5.62
CA ARG A 76 -6.87 -3.71 5.87
C ARG A 76 -6.51 -4.54 7.10
N LYS A 77 -7.31 -4.50 8.17
CA LYS A 77 -7.14 -5.36 9.36
C LYS A 77 -7.32 -6.85 9.02
N LYS A 78 -8.21 -7.18 8.07
CA LYS A 78 -8.45 -8.55 7.59
C LYS A 78 -7.32 -9.11 6.70
N LEU A 79 -6.36 -8.29 6.24
CA LEU A 79 -5.23 -8.73 5.42
C LEU A 79 -4.19 -9.52 6.24
N LYS A 80 -4.27 -10.85 6.20
CA LYS A 80 -3.43 -11.73 7.04
C LYS A 80 -2.03 -12.01 6.48
N ASN A 81 -1.84 -12.08 5.16
CA ASN A 81 -0.56 -12.46 4.56
C ASN A 81 -0.11 -11.53 3.42
N PRO A 82 0.46 -10.35 3.74
CA PRO A 82 1.10 -9.53 2.72
C PRO A 82 2.38 -10.20 2.20
N HIS A 83 2.63 -10.10 0.90
CA HIS A 83 3.90 -10.49 0.29
C HIS A 83 5.04 -9.60 0.83
N SER A 84 6.27 -10.11 0.83
CA SER A 84 7.43 -9.47 1.47
C SER A 84 8.50 -9.00 0.48
N THR A 85 8.19 -9.05 -0.82
CA THR A 85 9.08 -8.72 -1.94
C THR A 85 9.39 -7.23 -2.08
N GLY A 86 8.47 -6.37 -1.61
CA GLY A 86 8.59 -4.92 -1.74
C GLY A 86 8.56 -4.49 -3.21
N LYS A 87 9.57 -3.72 -3.65
CA LYS A 87 9.66 -3.22 -5.03
C LYS A 87 10.02 -4.29 -6.08
N ARG A 88 10.42 -5.49 -5.65
CA ARG A 88 10.77 -6.58 -6.58
C ARG A 88 9.48 -7.21 -7.10
N SER A 89 9.32 -7.23 -8.42
CA SER A 89 8.22 -7.92 -9.08
C SER A 89 8.36 -9.43 -8.92
N PHE A 90 7.25 -10.15 -9.08
CA PHE A 90 7.26 -11.62 -9.04
C PHE A 90 8.02 -12.22 -10.21
N ALA A 91 7.92 -11.63 -11.41
CA ALA A 91 8.71 -12.04 -12.58
C ALA A 91 10.23 -11.97 -12.32
N LEU A 92 10.70 -10.90 -11.66
CA LEU A 92 12.12 -10.78 -11.30
C LEU A 92 12.56 -11.80 -10.25
N ILE A 93 11.66 -12.21 -9.36
CA ILE A 93 11.96 -13.23 -8.35
C ILE A 93 11.98 -14.61 -8.99
N GLN A 94 11.01 -14.89 -9.86
CA GLN A 94 10.92 -16.13 -10.62
C GLN A 94 12.15 -16.34 -11.48
N SER A 95 12.49 -15.38 -12.34
CA SER A 95 13.68 -15.46 -13.22
C SER A 95 14.98 -15.67 -12.43
N LYS A 96 15.12 -15.07 -11.25
CA LYS A 96 16.29 -15.29 -10.38
C LYS A 96 16.35 -16.69 -9.78
N LEU A 97 15.20 -17.28 -9.47
CA LEU A 97 15.13 -18.62 -8.90
C LEU A 97 15.36 -19.68 -9.98
N GLU A 98 14.81 -19.49 -11.17
CA GLU A 98 15.00 -20.39 -12.32
C GLU A 98 16.47 -20.43 -12.75
N LYS A 99 17.15 -19.28 -12.82
CA LYS A 99 18.61 -19.24 -13.10
C LYS A 99 19.48 -19.94 -12.06
N GLY A 100 18.97 -20.11 -10.84
CA GLY A 100 19.69 -20.77 -9.74
C GLY A 100 19.31 -22.24 -9.56
N LYS A 101 18.37 -22.76 -10.37
CA LYS A 101 18.00 -24.18 -10.37
C LYS A 101 18.84 -24.91 -11.42
N GLU A 102 19.25 -26.12 -11.09
CA GLU A 102 19.90 -27.04 -12.04
C GLU A 102 18.88 -27.65 -13.02
N SER A 103 17.61 -27.77 -12.60
CA SER A 103 16.53 -28.22 -13.47
C SER A 103 16.08 -27.08 -14.40
N SER A 104 15.83 -27.43 -15.67
CA SER A 104 15.19 -26.57 -16.66
C SER A 104 13.68 -26.40 -16.42
N ASP A 105 13.11 -27.08 -15.43
CA ASP A 105 11.68 -27.01 -15.15
C ASP A 105 11.28 -25.60 -14.69
N PRO A 106 10.14 -25.07 -15.18
CA PRO A 106 9.60 -23.80 -14.73
C PRO A 106 9.38 -23.78 -13.22
N LEU A 107 9.57 -22.61 -12.60
CA LEU A 107 9.34 -22.48 -11.17
C LEU A 107 7.87 -22.77 -10.83
N SER A 108 7.62 -23.66 -9.88
CA SER A 108 6.26 -23.93 -9.44
C SER A 108 5.67 -22.72 -8.72
N SER A 109 4.39 -22.44 -8.92
CA SER A 109 3.64 -21.42 -8.18
C SER A 109 3.79 -21.56 -6.66
N LYS A 110 3.92 -22.79 -6.15
CA LYS A 110 4.16 -23.09 -4.74
C LYS A 110 5.50 -22.55 -4.26
N GLU A 111 6.56 -22.76 -5.04
CA GLU A 111 7.91 -22.26 -4.75
C GLU A 111 7.98 -20.73 -4.86
N LEU A 112 7.33 -20.16 -5.87
CA LEU A 112 7.23 -18.71 -6.03
C LEU A 112 6.52 -18.08 -4.83
N TYR A 113 5.41 -18.66 -4.38
CA TYR A 113 4.69 -18.21 -3.20
C TYR A 113 5.55 -18.28 -1.93
N VAL A 114 6.29 -19.37 -1.74
CA VAL A 114 7.24 -19.52 -0.64
C VAL A 114 8.27 -18.39 -0.69
N ALA A 115 8.91 -18.18 -1.84
CA ALA A 115 9.97 -17.20 -2.02
C ALA A 115 9.50 -15.76 -1.81
N THR A 116 8.37 -15.39 -2.39
CA THR A 116 7.78 -14.03 -2.29
C THR A 116 7.25 -13.74 -0.88
N GLY A 117 6.91 -14.77 -0.12
CA GLY A 117 6.52 -14.69 1.27
C GLY A 117 7.67 -14.61 2.28
N LYS A 118 8.92 -14.96 1.93
CA LYS A 118 10.04 -14.98 2.90
C LYS A 118 10.26 -13.61 3.55
N ARG A 119 10.39 -13.58 4.88
CA ARG A 119 10.71 -12.34 5.62
C ARG A 119 12.20 -12.06 5.56
N LYS A 120 12.55 -10.79 5.56
CA LYS A 120 13.92 -10.34 5.74
C LYS A 120 14.26 -10.36 7.23
N LEU A 121 15.42 -10.90 7.57
CA LEU A 121 15.97 -10.84 8.92
C LEU A 121 16.13 -9.37 9.34
N GLY A 122 15.89 -9.05 10.62
CA GLY A 122 16.01 -7.69 11.15
C GLY A 122 14.88 -6.71 10.77
N ARG A 123 13.85 -7.15 10.01
CA ARG A 123 12.70 -6.30 9.68
C ARG A 123 11.51 -6.62 10.58
N SER A 124 10.87 -5.59 11.14
CA SER A 124 9.62 -5.74 11.87
C SER A 124 8.42 -5.89 10.92
N TYR A 125 7.50 -6.79 11.26
CA TYR A 125 6.31 -7.07 10.45
C TYR A 125 5.06 -6.94 11.32
N LYS A 126 4.00 -6.31 10.78
CA LYS A 126 2.73 -6.11 11.49
C LYS A 126 1.93 -7.41 11.73
N CYS A 127 2.16 -8.47 10.95
CA CYS A 127 1.46 -9.75 11.09
C CYS A 127 2.30 -10.78 11.85
N SER A 128 1.66 -11.53 12.76
CA SER A 128 2.34 -12.56 13.55
C SER A 128 3.00 -13.62 12.66
N LEU A 129 4.12 -14.15 13.14
CA LEU A 129 4.84 -15.22 12.44
C LEU A 129 4.11 -16.57 12.54
N LYS A 130 3.36 -16.79 13.64
CA LYS A 130 2.55 -18.00 13.93
C LYS A 130 1.44 -18.20 12.90
N TRP A 131 0.59 -17.20 12.70
CA TRP A 131 -0.51 -17.27 11.72
C TRP A 131 -0.01 -17.48 10.28
N ARG A 132 1.16 -16.93 9.94
CA ARG A 132 1.77 -17.16 8.64
C ARG A 132 2.27 -18.59 8.48
N LYS A 133 2.99 -19.15 9.46
CA LYS A 133 3.45 -20.55 9.40
C LYS A 133 2.26 -21.50 9.17
N LEU A 134 1.15 -21.27 9.87
CA LEU A 134 -0.10 -22.02 9.68
C LEU A 134 -0.64 -21.89 8.25
N MET A 135 -0.78 -20.66 7.72
CA MET A 135 -1.29 -20.44 6.35
C MET A 135 -0.34 -20.98 5.27
N HIS A 136 0.97 -20.87 5.52
CA HIS A 136 1.98 -21.43 4.64
C HIS A 136 1.84 -22.95 4.56
N ASN A 137 1.76 -23.63 5.71
CA ASN A 137 1.51 -25.07 5.74
C ASN A 137 0.18 -25.42 5.08
N LYS A 138 -0.91 -24.69 5.37
CA LYS A 138 -2.22 -24.94 4.74
C LYS A 138 -2.18 -24.83 3.21
N MET A 139 -1.53 -23.79 2.67
CA MET A 139 -1.34 -23.64 1.22
C MET A 139 -0.38 -24.68 0.66
N LYS A 140 0.64 -25.09 1.43
CA LYS A 140 1.58 -26.14 1.03
C LYS A 140 0.86 -27.48 0.88
N MET A 141 -0.11 -27.78 1.77
CA MET A 141 -0.96 -28.97 1.72
C MET A 141 -2.00 -28.89 0.60
N ALA A 142 -2.69 -27.75 0.44
CA ALA A 142 -3.72 -27.56 -0.59
C ALA A 142 -3.18 -27.50 -2.03
N MET A 143 -1.86 -27.32 -2.18
CA MET A 143 -1.15 -27.30 -3.48
C MET A 143 -0.21 -28.51 -3.63
N SER A 144 -0.37 -29.56 -2.81
CA SER A 144 0.21 -30.87 -3.12
C SER A 144 -0.76 -31.63 -4.03
N PRO A 145 -0.25 -32.40 -5.02
CA PRO A 145 -1.07 -33.25 -5.88
C PRO A 145 -1.97 -34.19 -5.09
#